data_AF-A0A9D1BPZ3-F1
#
_entry.id   AF-A0A9D1BPZ3-F1
#
_cell.length_a   1.000
_cell.length_b   1.000
_cell.length_c   1.000
_cell.angle_alpha   90.00
_cell.angle_beta   90.00
_cell.angle_gamma   90.00
#
_symmetry.space_group_name_H-M   'P 1'
#
loop_
_entity.id
_entity.type
_entity.pdbx_description
1 polymer ?
#
loop_
_entity_poly.entity_id
_entity_poly.type
_entity_poly.pdbx_seq_one_letter_code
_entity_poly.pdbx_strand_id
1 'polypeptide(L)'
;MQRINEPVPGIGGPFTMQATTGKTFTEKDLVGRPSLLFFGYTFCPDVCPTTLADTTSWRAALGLGADDLNIIFVSVDPERDDMDSLKEYVGAFGSSIIGLRGTKAQTDAI
;
A
#
# COMPACT_ATOMS: atom_id res chain seq x y z
N MET A 1 -13.34 -16.22 6.25
CA MET A 1 -12.93 -15.71 4.92
C MET A 1 -14.07 -15.19 4.04
N GLN A 2 -15.37 -15.41 4.32
CA GLN A 2 -16.41 -14.98 3.36
C GLN A 2 -16.61 -13.46 3.22
N ARG A 3 -16.21 -12.66 4.23
CA ARG A 3 -16.43 -11.20 4.24
C ARG A 3 -15.39 -10.36 3.47
N ILE A 4 -14.27 -10.94 3.03
CA ILE A 4 -13.24 -10.18 2.28
C ILE A 4 -13.45 -10.21 0.75
N ASN A 5 -14.48 -10.92 0.28
CA ASN A 5 -14.78 -11.07 -1.14
C ASN A 5 -15.87 -10.12 -1.66
N GLU A 6 -16.48 -9.31 -0.79
CA GLU A 6 -17.56 -8.39 -1.15
C GLU A 6 -17.23 -6.97 -0.65
N PRO A 7 -17.45 -5.91 -1.47
CA PRO A 7 -17.30 -4.54 -1.00
C PRO A 7 -18.31 -4.25 0.11
N VAL A 8 -17.89 -3.52 1.14
CA VAL A 8 -18.81 -3.08 2.19
C VAL A 8 -19.57 -1.85 1.70
N PRO A 9 -20.91 -1.87 1.61
CA PRO A 9 -21.68 -0.73 1.12
C PRO A 9 -21.41 0.53 1.96
N GLY A 10 -21.09 1.64 1.27
CA GLY A 10 -20.82 2.93 1.91
C GLY A 10 -19.43 3.09 2.52
N ILE A 11 -18.52 2.12 2.36
CA ILE A 11 -17.12 2.21 2.78
C ILE A 11 -16.21 2.11 1.55
N GLY A 12 -15.37 3.13 1.36
CA GLY A 12 -14.46 3.24 0.22
C GLY A 12 -15.14 3.64 -1.09
N GLY A 13 -14.36 3.69 -2.17
CA GLY A 13 -14.81 4.03 -3.51
C GLY A 13 -13.87 3.47 -4.58
N PRO A 14 -14.27 3.52 -5.86
CA PRO A 14 -13.39 3.11 -6.94
C PRO A 14 -12.19 4.05 -7.03
N PHE A 15 -11.00 3.48 -7.19
CA PHE A 15 -9.78 4.26 -7.36
C PHE A 15 -8.85 3.60 -8.38
N THR A 16 -7.89 4.38 -8.87
CA THR A 16 -6.90 3.88 -9.82
C THR A 16 -5.58 4.58 -9.55
N MET A 17 -4.55 3.77 -9.28
CA MET A 17 -3.20 4.21 -8.93
C MET A 17 -2.17 3.45 -9.78
N GLN A 18 -0.97 4.02 -9.90
CA GLN A 18 0.16 3.31 -10.48
C GLN A 18 0.96 2.64 -9.35
N ALA A 19 1.21 1.34 -9.48
CA ALA A 19 1.99 0.60 -8.49
C ALA A 19 3.47 0.50 -8.86
N THR A 20 4.34 0.35 -7.85
CA THR A 20 5.78 0.08 -8.00
C THR A 20 6.08 -1.26 -8.69
N THR A 21 5.07 -2.13 -8.81
CA THR A 21 5.12 -3.37 -9.61
C THR A 21 5.04 -3.12 -11.12
N GLY A 22 4.81 -1.87 -11.54
CA GLY A 22 4.61 -1.47 -12.94
C GLY A 22 3.18 -1.68 -13.45
N LYS A 23 2.26 -2.15 -12.61
CA LYS A 23 0.85 -2.37 -12.96
C LYS A 23 -0.04 -1.25 -12.44
N THR A 24 -1.17 -1.05 -13.11
CA THR A 24 -2.29 -0.28 -12.55
C THR A 24 -2.89 -1.06 -11.37
N PHE A 25 -3.23 -0.35 -10.30
CA PHE A 25 -3.83 -0.90 -9.08
C PHE A 25 -5.15 -0.19 -8.78
N THR A 26 -6.15 -0.97 -8.35
CA THR A 26 -7.53 -0.53 -8.12
C THR A 26 -8.09 -1.13 -6.84
N GLU A 27 -9.29 -0.71 -6.44
CA GLU A 27 -10.01 -1.29 -5.30
C GLU A 27 -10.28 -2.79 -5.47
N LYS A 28 -10.36 -3.26 -6.72
CA LYS A 28 -10.62 -4.68 -7.04
C LYS A 28 -9.44 -5.57 -6.68
N ASP A 29 -8.22 -5.02 -6.70
CA ASP A 29 -6.99 -5.74 -6.33
C ASP A 29 -6.88 -5.95 -4.81
N LEU A 30 -7.74 -5.31 -4.01
CA LEU A 30 -7.86 -5.50 -2.56
C LEU A 30 -8.80 -6.65 -2.18
N VAL A 31 -9.64 -7.12 -3.11
CA VAL A 31 -10.67 -8.13 -2.82
C VAL A 31 -10.02 -9.50 -2.67
N GLY A 32 -10.45 -10.26 -1.66
CA GLY A 32 -10.00 -11.63 -1.42
C GLY A 32 -8.79 -11.79 -0.51
N ARG A 33 -8.16 -10.68 -0.08
CA ARG A 33 -7.04 -10.70 0.87
C ARG A 33 -7.08 -9.48 1.79
N PRO A 34 -6.91 -9.64 3.11
CA PRO A 34 -6.80 -8.47 3.99
C PRO A 34 -5.61 -7.60 3.58
N SER A 35 -5.78 -6.29 3.74
CA SER A 35 -4.77 -5.31 3.30
C SER A 35 -4.54 -4.26 4.37
N LEU A 36 -3.27 -4.00 4.66
CA LEU A 36 -2.82 -2.84 5.44
C LEU A 36 -2.47 -1.73 4.46
N LEU A 37 -3.30 -0.69 4.42
CA LEU A 37 -3.02 0.52 3.65
C LEU A 37 -2.43 1.56 4.60
N PHE A 38 -1.25 2.05 4.28
CA PHE A 38 -0.57 3.11 5.03
C PHE A 38 -0.31 4.30 4.11
N PHE A 39 -0.78 5.47 4.51
CA PHE A 39 -0.63 6.72 3.76
C PHE A 39 0.56 7.50 4.31
N GLY A 40 1.55 7.79 3.47
CA GLY A 40 2.79 8.43 3.88
C GLY A 40 3.56 9.03 2.71
N TYR A 41 4.80 9.44 2.96
CA TYR A 41 5.70 9.96 1.93
C TYR A 41 7.14 9.52 2.23
N THR A 42 7.97 9.40 1.19
CA THR A 42 9.29 8.73 1.31
C THR A 42 10.29 9.52 2.15
N PHE A 43 10.16 10.84 2.20
CA PHE A 43 11.03 11.75 2.97
C PHE A 43 10.64 11.89 4.45
N CYS A 44 9.70 11.10 4.96
CA CYS A 44 9.31 11.17 6.36
C CYS A 44 10.41 10.56 7.24
N PRO A 45 11.00 11.31 8.18
CA PRO A 45 12.26 10.92 8.81
C PRO A 45 12.14 9.83 9.88
N ASP A 46 10.93 9.51 10.36
CA ASP A 46 10.76 8.63 11.53
C ASP A 46 9.52 7.73 11.43
N VAL A 47 8.32 8.31 11.41
CA VAL A 47 7.08 7.51 11.53
C VAL A 47 6.84 6.58 10.34
N CYS A 48 7.09 7.02 9.10
CA CYS A 48 6.87 6.18 7.93
C CYS A 48 7.79 4.95 7.87
N PRO A 49 9.13 5.09 8.00
CA PRO A 49 10.00 3.92 7.99
C PRO A 49 9.73 2.99 9.18
N THR A 50 9.43 3.54 10.36
CA THR A 50 9.07 2.75 11.54
C THR A 50 7.78 1.96 11.31
N THR A 51 6.74 2.57 10.73
CA THR A 51 5.47 1.88 10.45
C THR A 51 5.65 0.72 9.46
N LEU A 52 6.49 0.89 8.42
CA LEU A 52 6.79 -0.18 7.47
C LEU A 52 7.61 -1.32 8.12
N ALA A 53 8.58 -0.99 8.96
CA ALA A 53 9.32 -1.97 9.74
C ALA A 53 8.42 -2.76 10.71
N ASP A 54 7.50 -2.07 11.39
CA ASP A 54 6.58 -2.71 12.33
C ASP A 54 5.59 -3.63 11.63
N THR A 55 4.96 -3.17 10.55
CA THR A 55 3.98 -3.99 9.81
C THR A 55 4.60 -5.23 9.18
N THR A 56 5.84 -5.12 8.67
CA THR A 56 6.58 -6.28 8.16
C THR A 56 6.97 -7.26 9.27
N SER A 57 7.38 -6.74 10.43
CA SER A 57 7.67 -7.53 11.63
C SER A 57 6.43 -8.26 12.15
N TRP A 58 5.27 -7.60 12.22
CA TRP A 58 4.01 -8.23 12.64
C TRP A 58 3.57 -9.32 11.67
N ARG A 59 3.68 -9.08 10.35
CA ARG A 59 3.37 -10.10 9.34
C ARG A 59 4.23 -11.35 9.53
N ALA A 60 5.52 -11.17 9.78
CA ALA A 60 6.44 -12.27 10.07
C ALA A 60 6.12 -12.98 11.40
N ALA A 61 5.85 -12.23 12.46
CA ALA A 61 5.53 -12.77 13.79
C ALA A 61 4.22 -13.60 13.79
N LEU A 62 3.27 -13.25 12.93
CA LEU A 62 2.03 -13.99 12.71
C LEU A 62 2.18 -15.17 11.75
N GLY A 63 3.36 -15.38 11.17
CA GLY A 63 3.62 -16.44 10.18
C GLY A 63 2.90 -16.23 8.85
N LEU A 64 2.53 -14.99 8.53
CA LEU A 64 1.77 -14.64 7.33
C LEU A 64 2.71 -14.37 6.15
N GLY A 65 2.36 -14.88 4.98
CA GLY A 65 3.04 -14.58 3.73
C GLY A 65 2.49 -13.34 3.02
N ALA A 66 3.07 -13.02 1.87
CA ALA A 66 2.54 -12.00 0.96
C ALA A 66 1.13 -12.35 0.45
N ASP A 67 0.80 -13.64 0.40
CA ASP A 67 -0.51 -14.13 -0.03
C ASP A 67 -1.57 -14.12 1.07
N ASP A 68 -1.17 -13.95 2.33
CA ASP A 68 -2.09 -13.88 3.46
C ASP A 68 -2.43 -12.43 3.84
N LEU A 69 -1.48 -11.49 3.65
CA LEU A 69 -1.64 -10.08 4.02
C LEU A 69 -0.90 -9.14 3.05
N ASN A 70 -1.67 -8.27 2.41
CA ASN A 70 -1.14 -7.15 1.64
C ASN A 70 -0.57 -6.07 2.57
N ILE A 71 0.62 -5.56 2.27
CA ILE A 71 1.15 -4.32 2.85
C ILE A 71 1.30 -3.33 1.70
N ILE A 72 0.54 -2.24 1.77
CA ILE A 72 0.41 -1.24 0.71
C ILE A 72 0.77 0.13 1.28
N PHE A 73 1.78 0.76 0.70
CA PHE A 73 2.14 2.13 0.99
C PHE A 73 1.55 3.05 -0.07
N VAL A 74 0.77 4.05 0.32
CA VAL A 74 0.15 5.04 -0.57
C VAL A 74 0.87 6.38 -0.38
N SER A 75 1.50 6.87 -1.44
CA SER A 75 2.15 8.19 -1.39
C SER A 75 1.12 9.31 -1.34
N VAL A 76 1.30 10.23 -0.39
CA VAL A 76 0.54 11.49 -0.26
C VAL A 76 1.30 12.71 -0.80
N ASP A 77 2.55 12.54 -1.22
CA ASP A 77 3.42 13.59 -1.79
C ASP A 77 3.94 13.21 -3.19
N PRO A 78 3.05 13.10 -4.20
CA PRO A 78 3.42 12.59 -5.51
C PRO A 78 4.34 13.53 -6.32
N GLU A 79 4.50 14.77 -5.88
CA GLU A 79 5.44 15.72 -6.50
C GLU A 79 6.89 15.42 -6.13
N ARG A 80 7.13 14.81 -4.95
CA ARG A 80 8.47 14.46 -4.47
C ARG A 80 8.76 12.97 -4.51
N ASP A 81 7.75 12.15 -4.27
CA ASP A 81 7.86 10.69 -4.37
C ASP A 81 7.69 10.29 -5.83
N ASP A 82 8.78 10.25 -6.59
CA ASP A 82 8.76 9.65 -7.93
C ASP A 82 8.65 8.11 -7.85
N MET A 83 8.42 7.46 -9.00
CA MET A 83 8.19 6.01 -9.02
C MET A 83 9.44 5.19 -8.63
N ASP A 84 10.62 5.68 -8.99
CA ASP A 84 11.87 4.96 -8.74
C ASP A 84 12.27 5.09 -7.26
N SER A 85 12.20 6.30 -6.70
CA SER A 85 12.44 6.54 -5.27
C SER A 85 11.42 5.82 -4.40
N LEU A 86 10.13 5.81 -4.78
CA LEU A 86 9.11 5.05 -4.07
C LEU A 86 9.39 3.55 -4.10
N LYS A 87 9.81 2.99 -5.24
CA LYS A 87 10.14 1.57 -5.39
C LYS A 87 11.35 1.18 -4.54
N GLU A 88 12.39 2.01 -4.52
CA GLU A 88 13.55 1.80 -3.66
C GLU A 88 13.15 1.84 -2.18
N TYR A 89 12.37 2.86 -1.80
CA TYR A 89 11.90 3.06 -0.44
C TYR A 89 11.13 1.86 0.11
N VAL A 90 10.07 1.40 -0.59
CA VAL A 90 9.29 0.25 -0.13
C VAL A 90 10.10 -1.06 -0.23
N GLY A 91 10.99 -1.17 -1.22
CA GLY A 91 11.85 -2.33 -1.43
C GLY A 91 12.81 -2.59 -0.27
N ALA A 92 13.21 -1.56 0.46
CA ALA A 92 14.07 -1.68 1.65
C ALA A 92 13.40 -2.44 2.82
N PHE A 93 12.07 -2.47 2.88
CA PHE A 93 11.32 -3.13 3.96
C PHE A 93 10.78 -4.51 3.56
N GLY A 94 10.70 -4.81 2.26
CA GLY A 94 10.36 -6.13 1.77
C GLY A 94 9.90 -6.16 0.33
N SER A 95 10.28 -7.21 -0.40
CA SER A 95 9.99 -7.36 -1.84
C SER A 95 8.51 -7.50 -2.20
N SER A 96 7.64 -7.74 -1.21
CA SER A 96 6.19 -7.90 -1.38
C SER A 96 5.38 -6.68 -0.97
N ILE A 97 6.03 -5.58 -0.59
CA ILE A 97 5.34 -4.32 -0.28
C ILE A 97 5.03 -3.60 -1.57
N ILE A 98 3.77 -3.16 -1.71
CA ILE A 98 3.29 -2.45 -2.90
C ILE A 98 3.29 -0.95 -2.59
N GLY A 99 4.06 -0.18 -3.35
CA GLY A 99 3.97 1.28 -3.32
C GLY A 99 2.95 1.74 -4.36
N LEU A 100 2.03 2.63 -3.98
CA LEU A 100 1.05 3.26 -4.85
C LEU A 100 1.36 4.74 -4.99
N ARG A 101 1.41 5.20 -6.24
CA ARG A 101 1.57 6.60 -6.61
C ARG A 101 0.47 7.01 -7.59
N GLY A 102 -0.12 8.17 -7.33
CA GLY A 102 -1.07 8.81 -8.22
C GLY A 102 -0.88 10.31 -8.19
N THR A 103 -1.76 11.04 -8.87
CA THR A 103 -1.91 12.49 -8.65
C THR A 103 -2.50 12.75 -7.26
N LYS A 104 -2.36 13.98 -6.75
CA LYS A 104 -2.98 14.38 -5.48
C LYS A 104 -4.49 14.07 -5.45
N ALA A 105 -5.20 14.36 -6.55
CA ALA A 105 -6.62 14.08 -6.67
C ALA A 105 -6.95 12.58 -6.61
N GLN A 106 -6.06 11.71 -7.10
CA GLN A 106 -6.24 10.26 -6.99
C GLN A 106 -5.99 9.78 -5.56
N THR A 107 -4.99 10.31 -4.85
CA THR A 107 -4.75 9.97 -3.44
C THR A 107 -5.89 10.46 -2.54
N ASP A 108 -6.41 11.67 -2.76
CA ASP A 108 -7.53 12.23 -1.97
C ASP A 108 -8.86 11.47 -2.18
N ALA A 109 -8.96 10.64 -3.22
CA ALA A 109 -10.17 9.89 -3.56
C ALA A 109 -10.25 8.49 -2.91
N ILE A 110 -9.18 8.08 -2.20
CA ILE A 110 -9.08 6.80 -1.48
C ILE A 110 -9.49 7.01 -0.03
#